data_AF-A0A6G2IIY5-F1
#
_entry.id   AF-A0A6G2IIY5-F1
#
_cell.length_a   1.000
_cell.length_b   1.000
_cell.length_c   1.000
_cell.angle_alpha   90.00
_cell.angle_beta   90.00
_cell.angle_gamma   90.00
#
_symmetry.space_group_name_H-M   'P 1'
#
loop_
_entity.id
_entity.type
_entity.pdbx_description
1 polymer ?
#
loop_
_entity_poly.entity_id
_entity_poly.type
_entity_poly.pdbx_seq_one_letter_code
_entity_poly.pdbx_strand_id
1 'polypeptide(L)'
;MEDTSANRAGTYCFRAIGKSGRLTLELPRVFAVEAADHPVRADLTANGQTTSVNVPQGGWESVGEGIPGGARSVLVELRVTG
;
A
#
# COMPACT_ATOMS: atom_id res chain seq x y z
N MET A 1 -12.49 1.27 -6.16
CA MET A 1 -13.51 2.34 -6.25
C MET A 1 -12.85 3.67 -5.92
N GLU A 2 -13.27 4.79 -6.51
CA GLU A 2 -12.81 6.15 -6.15
C GLU A 2 -13.54 6.66 -4.89
N ASP A 3 -12.89 7.49 -4.07
CA ASP A 3 -13.49 8.22 -2.95
C ASP A 3 -13.00 9.67 -2.96
N THR A 4 -13.80 10.55 -3.55
CA THR A 4 -13.48 11.98 -3.69
C THR A 4 -13.47 12.72 -2.35
N SER A 5 -14.21 12.24 -1.34
CA SER A 5 -14.22 12.85 -0.01
C SER A 5 -12.88 12.72 0.72
N ALA A 6 -12.11 11.68 0.37
CA ALA A 6 -10.77 11.41 0.88
C ALA A 6 -9.67 11.74 -0.16
N ASN A 7 -10.00 12.39 -1.29
CA ASN A 7 -9.07 12.63 -2.40
C ASN A 7 -8.35 11.35 -2.89
N ARG A 8 -9.09 10.24 -3.01
CA ARG A 8 -8.56 8.93 -3.37
C ARG A 8 -9.07 8.44 -4.72
N ALA A 9 -8.17 8.19 -5.66
CA ALA A 9 -8.45 7.52 -6.93
C ALA A 9 -8.69 6.01 -6.75
N GLY A 10 -9.22 5.36 -7.79
CA GLY A 10 -9.49 3.92 -7.77
C GLY A 10 -8.25 3.05 -7.52
N THR A 11 -7.17 3.34 -8.24
CA THR A 11 -5.90 2.61 -8.20
C THR A 11 -4.75 3.60 -8.40
N TYR A 12 -3.63 3.37 -7.72
CA TYR A 12 -2.38 4.11 -7.91
C TYR A 12 -1.29 3.13 -8.34
N CYS A 13 -0.67 3.36 -9.49
CA CYS A 13 0.37 2.49 -10.04
C CYS A 13 1.73 3.19 -10.00
N PHE A 14 2.74 2.49 -9.49
CA PHE A 14 4.12 2.97 -9.42
C PHE A 14 5.03 1.99 -10.16
N ARG A 15 5.99 2.53 -10.93
CA ARG A 15 6.99 1.73 -11.64
C ARG A 15 8.33 1.80 -10.91
N ALA A 16 8.83 0.64 -10.49
CA ALA A 16 10.22 0.51 -10.04
C ALA A 16 11.16 0.56 -11.26
N ILE A 17 12.23 1.36 -11.16
CA ILE A 17 13.27 1.45 -12.20
C ILE A 17 14.53 0.64 -11.84
N GLY A 18 14.61 0.13 -10.61
CA GLY A 18 15.73 -0.65 -10.11
C GLY A 18 15.27 -1.72 -9.13
N LYS A 19 16.20 -2.60 -8.73
CA LYS A 19 15.97 -3.73 -7.81
C LYS A 19 15.66 -3.31 -6.38
N SER A 20 15.91 -2.06 -6.04
CA SER A 20 15.58 -1.48 -4.74
C SER A 20 15.23 -0.01 -4.90
N GLY A 21 14.42 0.48 -3.97
CA GLY A 21 13.94 1.84 -3.97
C GLY A 21 12.94 2.09 -2.85
N ARG A 22 12.70 3.36 -2.56
CA ARG A 22 11.76 3.79 -1.54
C ARG A 22 10.96 4.98 -2.04
N LEU A 23 9.65 4.91 -1.87
CA LEU A 23 8.72 5.99 -2.12
C LEU A 23 7.95 6.27 -0.84
N THR A 24 7.98 7.51 -0.38
CA THR A 24 7.20 7.97 0.77
C THR A 24 6.08 8.87 0.24
N LEU A 25 4.85 8.55 0.62
CA LEU A 25 3.64 9.24 0.18
C LEU A 25 2.53 8.98 1.19
N GLU A 26 1.53 9.86 1.26
CA GLU A 26 0.33 9.61 2.06
C GLU A 26 -0.83 9.28 1.13
N LEU A 27 -1.18 8.00 1.02
CA LEU A 27 -2.40 7.57 0.32
C LEU A 27 -3.45 7.16 1.35
N PRO A 28 -4.56 7.89 1.48
CA PRO A 28 -5.60 7.54 2.43
C PRO A 28 -6.42 6.34 1.94
N ARG A 29 -7.02 5.60 2.88
CA ARG A 29 -7.96 4.49 2.64
C ARG A 29 -7.40 3.43 1.70
N VAL A 30 -6.17 3.00 1.96
CA VAL A 30 -5.60 1.87 1.21
C VAL A 30 -6.22 0.59 1.75
N PHE A 31 -6.87 -0.15 0.86
CA PHE A 31 -7.53 -1.41 1.21
C PHE A 31 -6.78 -2.63 0.69
N ALA A 32 -5.79 -2.44 -0.18
CA ALA A 32 -4.95 -3.51 -0.68
C ALA A 32 -3.68 -3.00 -1.37
N VAL A 33 -2.70 -3.90 -1.51
CA VAL A 33 -1.40 -3.66 -2.14
C VAL A 33 -1.07 -4.81 -3.11
N GLU A 34 -0.68 -4.47 -4.34
CA GLU A 34 -0.19 -5.42 -5.34
C GLU A 34 1.29 -5.26 -5.58
N ALA A 35 1.95 -6.37 -5.88
CA ALA A 35 3.36 -6.45 -6.21
C ALA A 35 3.56 -7.18 -7.53
N ALA A 36 3.08 -6.61 -8.64
CA ALA A 36 3.09 -7.30 -9.94
C ALA A 36 4.50 -7.77 -10.37
N ASP A 37 5.44 -6.84 -10.51
CA ASP A 37 6.77 -7.13 -11.09
C ASP A 37 7.90 -7.28 -10.06
N HIS A 38 7.79 -6.62 -8.90
CA HIS A 38 8.81 -6.63 -7.86
C HIS A 38 8.19 -6.87 -6.49
N PRO A 39 8.85 -7.61 -5.57
CA PRO A 39 8.39 -7.71 -4.21
C PRO A 39 8.47 -6.33 -3.54
N VAL A 40 7.45 -6.02 -2.74
CA VAL A 40 7.37 -4.75 -2.01
C VAL A 40 7.10 -4.96 -0.54
N ARG A 41 7.58 -4.00 0.26
CA ARG A 41 7.14 -3.80 1.64
C ARG A 41 6.38 -2.49 1.73
N ALA A 42 5.15 -2.55 2.24
CA ALA A 42 4.28 -1.41 2.46
C ALA A 42 4.16 -1.13 3.96
N ASP A 43 4.38 0.11 4.38
CA ASP A 43 4.13 0.58 5.73
C ASP A 43 2.81 1.37 5.75
N LEU A 44 1.88 0.94 6.61
CA LEU A 44 0.51 1.43 6.69
C LEU A 44 0.23 1.92 8.11
N THR A 45 -0.30 3.13 8.25
CA THR A 45 -0.67 3.71 9.53
C THR A 45 -2.18 3.72 9.71
N ALA A 46 -2.67 3.17 10.81
CA ALA A 46 -4.06 3.25 11.24
C ALA A 46 -4.11 3.51 12.75
N ASN A 47 -5.02 4.39 13.19
CA ASN A 47 -5.19 4.73 14.61
C ASN A 47 -3.86 5.11 15.33
N GLY A 48 -2.95 5.77 14.63
CA GLY A 48 -1.63 6.16 15.16
C GLY A 48 -0.59 5.03 15.25
N GLN A 49 -0.92 3.82 14.80
CA GLN A 49 0.01 2.68 14.77
C GLN A 49 0.39 2.34 13.33
N THR A 50 1.69 2.13 13.10
CA THR A 50 2.21 1.70 11.80
C THR A 50 2.48 0.21 11.80
N THR A 51 1.97 -0.49 10.79
CA THR A 51 2.24 -1.90 10.51
C THR A 51 2.87 -2.05 9.15
N SER A 52 3.70 -3.07 9.00
CA SER A 52 4.34 -3.40 7.72
C SER A 52 3.75 -4.67 7.14
N VAL A 53 3.49 -4.66 5.84
CA VAL A 53 3.05 -5.83 5.07
C VAL A 53 4.06 -6.07 3.96
N ASN A 54 4.52 -7.31 3.83
CA ASN A 54 5.38 -7.73 2.72
C ASN A 54 4.50 -8.41 1.68
N VAL A 55 4.61 -7.98 0.43
CA VAL A 55 3.88 -8.55 -0.70
C VAL A 55 4.90 -9.16 -1.65
N PRO A 56 4.89 -10.49 -1.87
CA PRO A 56 5.82 -11.13 -2.79
C PRO A 56 5.53 -10.73 -4.23
N GLN A 57 6.52 -10.85 -5.11
CA GLN A 57 6.34 -10.63 -6.55
C GLN A 57 5.20 -11.51 -7.11
N GLY A 58 4.38 -10.93 -7.99
CA GLY A 58 3.14 -11.52 -8.50
C GLY A 58 2.03 -11.63 -7.45
N GLY A 59 2.21 -11.05 -6.26
CA GLY A 59 1.32 -11.19 -5.11
C GLY A 59 0.42 -9.99 -4.86
N TRP A 60 -0.55 -10.22 -3.98
CA TRP A 60 -1.53 -9.26 -3.53
C TRP A 60 -1.82 -9.47 -2.04
N GLU A 61 -1.97 -8.38 -1.29
CA GLU A 61 -2.38 -8.42 0.11
C GLU A 61 -3.54 -7.45 0.36
N SER A 62 -4.54 -7.92 1.09
CA SER A 62 -5.61 -7.05 1.60
C SER A 62 -5.15 -6.37 2.88
N VAL A 63 -5.39 -5.08 3.01
CA VAL A 63 -4.94 -4.27 4.15
C VAL A 63 -6.04 -3.31 4.60
N GLY A 64 -5.88 -2.71 5.77
CA GLY A 64 -6.82 -1.69 6.26
C GLY A 64 -8.28 -2.17 6.20
N GLU A 65 -9.15 -1.37 5.58
CA GLU A 65 -10.58 -1.69 5.44
C GLU A 65 -10.90 -2.84 4.46
N GLY A 66 -9.89 -3.38 3.75
CA GLY A 66 -10.02 -4.60 2.95
C GLY A 66 -10.03 -5.89 3.78
N ILE A 67 -9.67 -5.81 5.07
CA ILE A 67 -9.72 -6.93 6.02
C ILE A 67 -11.02 -6.82 6.85
N PRO A 68 -11.76 -7.92 7.13
CA PRO A 68 -12.92 -7.87 8.02
C PRO A 68 -12.60 -7.22 9.37
N GLY A 69 -13.26 -6.11 9.67
CA GLY A 69 -13.03 -5.33 10.90
C GLY A 69 -11.75 -4.48 10.90
N GLY A 70 -11.02 -4.42 9.79
CA GLY A 70 -9.80 -3.65 9.67
C GLY A 70 -10.04 -2.15 9.67
N ALA A 71 -9.14 -1.41 10.34
CA ALA A 71 -9.21 0.04 10.42
C ALA A 71 -8.76 0.69 9.11
N ARG A 72 -9.32 1.86 8.81
CA ARG A 72 -8.86 2.68 7.68
C ARG A 72 -7.39 3.03 7.85
N SER A 73 -6.58 2.65 6.88
CA SER A 73 -5.15 2.90 6.89
C SER A 73 -4.76 3.96 5.86
N VAL A 74 -3.64 4.62 6.14
CA VAL A 74 -2.89 5.46 5.20
C VAL A 74 -1.62 4.70 4.84
N LEU A 75 -1.37 4.45 3.55
CA LEU A 75 -0.04 3.99 3.13
C LEU A 75 0.89 5.19 3.28
N VAL A 76 1.96 4.99 4.05
CA VAL A 76 2.96 6.05 4.33
C VAL A 76 4.27 5.79 3.59
N GLU A 77 4.59 4.53 3.31
CA GLU A 77 5.83 4.18 2.62
C GLU A 77 5.69 2.89 1.83
N LEU A 78 6.31 2.86 0.65
CA LEU A 78 6.44 1.68 -0.19
C LEU A 78 7.92 1.46 -0.54
N ARG A 79 8.43 0.26 -0.30
CA ARG A 79 9.82 -0.15 -0.59
C ARG A 79 9.84 -1.31 -1.56
N VAL A 80 10.72 -1.23 -2.56
CA VAL A 80 11.06 -2.37 -3.43
C VAL A 80 12.20 -3.14 -2.77
N THR A 81 12.06 -4.46 -2.66
CA THR A 81 12.98 -5.29 -1.85
C THR A 81 13.74 -6.38 -2.62
N GLY A 82 13.65 -6.44 -3.95
CA GLY A 82 14.30 -7.48 -4.78
C GLY A 82 14.21 -7.24 -6.28
#